data_AF-A0A6D0I5B9-F1
#
_entry.id   AF-A0A6D0I5B9-F1
#
_cell.length_a   1.000
_cell.length_b   1.000
_cell.length_c   1.000
_cell.angle_alpha   90.00
_cell.angle_beta   90.00
_cell.angle_gamma   90.00
#
_symmetry.space_group_name_H-M   'P 1'
#
loop_
_entity.id
_entity.type
_entity.pdbx_description
1 polymer ?
#
loop_
_entity_poly.entity_id
_entity_poly.type
_entity_poly.pdbx_seq_one_letter_code
_entity_poly.pdbx_strand_id
1 'polypeptide(L)' 'YSGFTLVLDSQQVEEGKRWFDNLAANGKIEMAWQETFWAHGFGKVTDKFGVPWMINVVKQQ' A
#
# COMPACT_ATOMS: atom_id res chain seq x y z
N TYR A 1 14.08 15.17 10.86
CA TYR A 1 13.09 15.40 9.79
C TYR A 1 12.05 14.30 9.88
N SER A 2 10.78 14.65 10.12
CA SER A 2 9.69 13.69 10.06
C SER A 2 9.30 13.53 8.60
N GLY A 3 9.64 12.40 7.99
CA GLY A 3 9.25 12.10 6.61
C GLY A 3 7.73 11.90 6.54
N PHE A 4 7.09 12.45 5.51
CA PHE A 4 5.67 12.21 5.26
C PHE A 4 5.46 10.86 4.56
N THR A 5 4.29 10.24 4.72
CA THR A 5 3.89 9.01 4.03
C THR A 5 2.65 9.28 3.20
N LEU A 6 2.64 8.80 1.97
CA LEU A 6 1.50 8.93 1.08
C LEU A 6 0.57 7.72 1.26
N VAL A 7 -0.72 7.98 1.32
CA VAL A 7 -1.76 6.95 1.47
C VAL A 7 -2.60 6.93 0.20
N LEU A 8 -2.77 5.73 -0.37
CA LEU A 8 -3.68 5.47 -1.47
C LEU A 8 -4.80 4.56 -0.99
N ASP A 9 -6.02 5.08 -1.05
CA ASP A 9 -7.24 4.32 -0.76
C ASP A 9 -7.93 3.93 -2.07
N SER A 10 -8.32 2.66 -2.21
CA SER A 10 -9.18 2.20 -3.31
C SER A 10 -10.35 1.38 -2.76
N GLN A 11 -11.41 1.25 -3.55
CA GLN A 11 -12.52 0.36 -3.29
C GLN A 11 -12.38 -0.99 -4.00
N GLN A 12 -11.35 -1.14 -4.85
CA GLN A 12 -11.11 -2.34 -5.65
C GLN A 12 -9.78 -3.00 -5.25
N VAL A 13 -9.84 -4.27 -4.87
CA VAL A 13 -8.67 -5.04 -4.39
C VAL A 13 -7.62 -5.18 -5.49
N GLU A 14 -8.07 -5.41 -6.72
CA GLU A 14 -7.22 -5.59 -7.90
C GLU A 14 -6.42 -4.32 -8.20
N GLU A 15 -7.06 -3.17 -8.07
CA GLU A 15 -6.42 -1.88 -8.27
C GLU A 15 -5.39 -1.58 -7.18
N GLY A 16 -5.78 -1.76 -5.91
CA GLY A 16 -4.87 -1.58 -4.78
C GLY A 16 -3.66 -2.51 -4.87
N LYS A 17 -3.87 -3.78 -5.22
CA LYS A 17 -2.79 -4.74 -5.42
C LYS A 17 -1.88 -4.34 -6.58
N ARG A 18 -2.44 -3.89 -7.71
CA ARG A 18 -1.65 -3.40 -8.86
C ARG A 18 -0.76 -2.23 -8.46
N TRP A 19 -1.25 -1.28 -7.68
CA TRP A 19 -0.42 -0.17 -7.17
C TRP A 19 0.69 -0.67 -6.26
N PHE A 20 0.36 -1.54 -5.30
CA PHE A 20 1.34 -2.12 -4.40
C PHE A 20 2.46 -2.85 -5.17
N ASP A 21 2.11 -3.74 -6.10
CA ASP A 21 3.06 -4.52 -6.88
C ASP A 21 4.00 -3.60 -7.69
N ASN A 22 3.46 -2.54 -8.31
CA ASN A 22 4.25 -1.57 -9.09
C ASN A 22 5.21 -0.76 -8.21
N LEU A 23 4.77 -0.33 -7.04
CA LEU A 23 5.61 0.41 -6.08
C LEU A 23 6.67 -0.50 -5.44
N ALA A 24 6.34 -1.79 -5.25
CA ALA A 24 7.22 -2.80 -4.67
C ALA A 24 8.26 -3.36 -5.64
N ALA A 25 8.00 -3.34 -6.96
CA ALA A 25 8.86 -3.96 -7.98
C ALA A 25 10.34 -3.57 -7.90
N ASN A 26 10.67 -2.38 -7.39
CA ASN A 26 12.04 -1.95 -7.09
C ASN A 26 12.11 -1.18 -5.76
N GLY A 27 11.12 -1.41 -4.89
CA GLY A 27 11.01 -0.77 -3.60
C GLY A 27 11.45 -1.70 -2.47
N LYS A 28 11.29 -1.21 -1.25
CA LYS A 28 11.40 -1.99 -0.02
C LYS A 28 10.00 -2.25 0.53
N ILE A 29 9.59 -3.50 0.54
CA ILE A 29 8.36 -3.92 1.22
C ILE A 29 8.61 -3.83 2.73
N GLU A 30 7.84 -2.99 3.41
CA GLU A 30 7.83 -2.90 4.87
C GLU A 30 6.73 -3.78 5.46
N MET A 31 5.60 -3.86 4.77
CA MET A 31 4.51 -4.77 5.07
C MET A 31 3.96 -5.32 3.76
N ALA A 32 4.08 -6.64 3.59
CA ALA A 32 3.57 -7.32 2.41
C ALA A 32 2.06 -7.12 2.29
N TRP A 33 1.58 -7.10 1.04
CA TRP A 33 0.16 -7.04 0.74
C TRP A 33 -0.59 -8.20 1.38
N GLN A 34 -1.53 -7.88 2.26
CA GLN A 34 -2.34 -8.87 2.97
C GLN A 34 -3.72 -8.31 3.33
N GLU A 35 -4.68 -9.19 3.52
CA GLU A 35 -5.98 -8.82 4.09
C GLU A 35 -5.83 -8.52 5.59
N THR A 36 -6.60 -7.57 6.11
CA THR A 36 -6.64 -7.22 7.54
C THR A 36 -8.08 -7.25 8.07
N PHE A 37 -8.25 -7.01 9.37
CA PHE A 37 -9.60 -6.96 9.95
C PHE A 37 -10.43 -5.79 9.42
N TRP A 38 -9.81 -4.72 8.92
CA TRP A 38 -10.49 -3.49 8.46
C TRP A 38 -10.40 -3.25 6.95
N ALA A 39 -9.52 -3.96 6.24
CA ALA A 39 -9.28 -3.76 4.81
C ALA A 39 -9.24 -5.11 4.08
N HIS A 40 -9.85 -5.17 2.89
CA HIS A 40 -9.71 -6.28 1.95
C HIS A 40 -8.27 -6.43 1.45
N GLY A 41 -7.48 -5.35 1.47
CA GLY A 41 -6.06 -5.38 1.17
C GLY A 41 -5.32 -4.20 1.78
N PHE A 42 -4.19 -4.47 2.41
CA PHE A 42 -3.32 -3.47 3.02
C PHE A 42 -1.86 -3.81 2.76
N GLY A 43 -1.06 -2.81 2.45
CA GLY A 43 0.38 -2.96 2.27
C GLY A 43 1.14 -1.67 2.52
N LYS A 44 2.40 -1.80 2.90
CA LYS A 44 3.31 -0.67 3.09
C LYS A 44 4.62 -0.92 2.35
N VAL A 45 5.02 0.05 1.54
CA VAL A 45 6.19 -0.06 0.68
C VAL A 45 6.90 1.29 0.60
N THR A 46 8.21 1.30 0.69
CA THR A 46 9.01 2.45 0.27
C THR A 46 9.42 2.23 -1.17
N ASP A 47 9.07 3.12 -2.09
CA ASP A 47 9.38 2.96 -3.51
C ASP A 47 10.87 3.12 -3.82
N LYS A 48 11.25 2.93 -5.09
CA LYS A 48 12.64 3.07 -5.55
C LYS A 48 13.24 4.47 -5.40
N PHE A 49 12.42 5.49 -5.18
CA PHE A 49 12.84 6.87 -4.99
C PHE A 49 12.95 7.24 -3.50
N GLY A 50 12.64 6.30 -2.59
CA GLY A 50 12.67 6.51 -1.15
C GLY A 50 11.40 7.12 -0.59
N VAL A 51 10.30 7.17 -1.36
CA VAL A 51 9.01 7.68 -0.87
C VAL A 51 8.25 6.55 -0.18
N PRO A 52 7.83 6.71 1.09
CA PRO A 52 7.01 5.72 1.76
C PRO A 52 5.54 5.84 1.35
N TRP A 53 4.97 4.69 1.00
CA TRP A 53 3.59 4.51 0.56
C TRP A 53 2.85 3.52 1.45
N MET A 54 1.58 3.80 1.67
CA MET A 54 0.61 2.91 2.29
C MET A 54 -0.57 2.76 1.34
N ILE A 55 -0.94 1.52 1.04
CA ILE A 55 -2.06 1.21 0.15
C ILE A 55 -3.10 0.47 0.96
N ASN A 56 -4.35 0.90 0.87
CA ASN A 56 -5.42 0.45 1.72
C ASN A 56 -6.73 0.31 0.92
N VAL A 57 -7.36 -0.85 1.02
CA VAL A 57 -8.64 -1.15 0.38
C VAL A 57 -9.65 -1.47 1.48
N VAL A 58 -10.31 -0.44 1.98
CA VAL A 58 -11.16 -0.51 3.18
C VAL A 58 -12.39 -1.39 2.94
N LYS A 59 -12.75 -2.22 3.92
CA LYS A 59 -14.03 -2.94 3.94
C LYS A 59 -15.13 -1.94 4.27
N GLN A 60 -16.03 -1.67 3.33
CA GLN A 60 -17.22 -0.87 3.64
C GLN A 60 -18.14 -1.67 4.56
N GLN A 61 -18.63 -1.00 5.61
CA GLN A 61 -19.50 -1.57 6.63
C GLN A 61 -20.95 -1.64 6.17
#